data_AF-H1S4L7-F1
#
_entry.id   AF-H1S4L7-F1
#
_cell.length_a   1.000
_cell.length_b   1.000
_cell.length_c   1.000
_cell.angle_alpha   90.00
_cell.angle_beta   90.00
_cell.angle_gamma   90.00
#
_symmetry.space_group_name_H-M   'P 1'
#
loop_
_entity.id
_entity.type
_entity.pdbx_description
1 polymer ?
#
loop_
_entity_poly.entity_id
_entity_poly.type
_entity_poly.pdbx_seq_one_letter_code
_entity_poly.pdbx_strand_id
1 'polypeptide(L)'
;MLSHSLAYAKPAVPARRARVTVFGRIFITVFVIAVFEGAARKWVSDSLTMPLILLRDLLVVYALYHAVRYSGFTPARRTVRMLLWWSAIVCFWGLLQLVAGINSLPIFLIGVRFWLLYLWFAYAAAELLEAQDLDAIYKTALAMLLFMAPLALVQHFQPPESFLNRQIEGDPDTVFRVTADVVRTTGTFSFTLGYTLFLAIVSPFALEAVLGEQKPGLWGKLHSLAVIGSLFIASLVSGSRSAILLLPIMFGIALLASLRYGKGKRRRAAVSWGIVSVLMSVVIVLFVSSAVDATLERFSSAAESESFGDRVGSMFFGVNDVSAEQSLLGSGLGLGSNLANYFLQTGLLFVISETETGRVIGEMGLVGYLSILLKALIFVNGMWRAWRVAKRTGNAFLILMWTIAIFGLTSWPVVGQLTANALGFVFAGITLAATRQASQRLYHPG
;
A
#
# COMPACT_ATOMS: atom_id res chain seq x y z
N MET A 1 -20.94 -15.41 -8.03
CA MET A 1 -20.43 -15.40 -9.41
C MET A 1 -19.96 -13.97 -9.71
N LEU A 2 -18.70 -13.80 -10.10
CA LEU A 2 -17.93 -12.56 -9.96
C LEU A 2 -18.05 -11.60 -11.13
N SER A 3 -17.78 -10.33 -10.85
CA SER A 3 -17.45 -9.30 -11.83
C SER A 3 -16.31 -9.81 -12.71
N HIS A 4 -16.59 -9.91 -14.01
CA HIS A 4 -15.70 -10.45 -15.04
C HIS A 4 -14.48 -9.54 -15.34
N SER A 5 -14.20 -8.52 -14.53
CA SER A 5 -13.08 -7.58 -14.76
C SER A 5 -11.68 -8.13 -14.42
N LEU A 6 -11.58 -9.18 -13.59
CA LEU A 6 -10.34 -9.98 -13.43
C LEU A 6 -10.30 -11.18 -14.41
N ALA A 7 -11.44 -11.47 -15.05
CA ALA A 7 -11.61 -12.51 -16.05
C ALA A 7 -11.67 -11.89 -17.45
N TYR A 8 -10.51 -11.49 -17.97
CA TYR A 8 -10.38 -11.31 -19.41
C TYR A 8 -10.72 -12.64 -20.11
N ALA A 9 -11.93 -12.66 -20.69
CA ALA A 9 -12.59 -13.73 -21.45
C ALA A 9 -12.98 -15.01 -20.68
N LYS A 10 -14.20 -15.50 -20.96
CA LYS A 10 -14.74 -16.78 -20.49
C LYS A 10 -13.82 -17.94 -20.92
N PRO A 11 -13.51 -18.92 -20.06
CA PRO A 11 -13.03 -20.21 -20.52
C PRO A 11 -14.14 -20.91 -21.34
N ALA A 12 -13.75 -21.59 -22.43
CA ALA A 12 -14.66 -22.35 -23.31
C ALA A 12 -15.23 -23.63 -22.65
N VAL A 13 -14.85 -23.92 -21.41
CA VAL A 13 -15.25 -25.13 -20.67
C VAL A 13 -15.69 -24.69 -19.26
N PRO A 14 -16.79 -25.23 -18.69
CA PRO A 14 -17.21 -24.91 -17.34
C PRO A 14 -16.13 -25.36 -16.34
N ALA A 15 -15.25 -24.44 -15.97
CA ALA A 15 -14.15 -24.70 -15.06
C ALA A 15 -14.72 -25.00 -13.66
N ARG A 16 -14.48 -26.23 -13.18
CA ARG A 16 -14.55 -26.58 -11.75
C ARG A 16 -13.90 -25.43 -10.97
N ARG A 17 -14.61 -24.78 -10.02
CA ARG A 17 -14.13 -23.58 -9.31
C ARG A 17 -12.67 -23.79 -8.89
N ALA A 18 -11.74 -23.11 -9.56
CA ALA A 18 -10.32 -23.21 -9.26
C ALA A 18 -10.12 -22.78 -7.81
N ARG A 19 -9.49 -23.64 -7.00
CA ARG A 19 -9.27 -23.38 -5.58
C ARG A 19 -8.06 -22.45 -5.44
N VAL A 20 -8.14 -21.52 -4.48
CA VAL A 20 -7.00 -20.66 -4.09
C VAL A 20 -5.81 -21.55 -3.76
N THR A 21 -4.65 -21.23 -4.34
CA THR A 21 -3.40 -21.96 -4.19
C THR A 21 -2.90 -21.88 -2.75
N VAL A 22 -1.99 -22.77 -2.36
CA VAL A 22 -1.40 -22.74 -1.00
C VAL A 22 -0.65 -21.42 -0.79
N PHE A 23 0.16 -21.01 -1.76
CA PHE A 23 0.86 -19.72 -1.72
C PHE A 23 -0.13 -18.54 -1.62
N GLY A 24 -1.20 -18.55 -2.42
CA GLY A 24 -2.26 -17.54 -2.36
C GLY A 24 -2.92 -17.43 -0.98
N ARG A 25 -3.14 -18.55 -0.29
CA ARG A 25 -3.68 -18.55 1.09
C ARG A 25 -2.71 -17.94 2.09
N ILE A 26 -1.42 -18.30 2.00
CA ILE A 26 -0.39 -17.72 2.88
C ILE A 26 -0.32 -16.22 2.63
N PHE A 27 -0.33 -15.79 1.37
CA PHE A 27 -0.31 -14.38 0.98
C PHE A 27 -1.50 -13.60 1.54
N ILE A 28 -2.71 -14.13 1.38
CA ILE A 28 -3.93 -13.53 1.95
C ILE A 28 -3.84 -13.46 3.48
N THR A 29 -3.29 -14.48 4.12
CA THR A 29 -3.11 -14.51 5.58
C THR A 29 -2.17 -13.41 6.04
N VAL A 30 -1.02 -13.22 5.37
CA VAL A 30 -0.09 -12.11 5.64
C VAL A 30 -0.77 -10.76 5.44
N PHE A 31 -1.55 -10.59 4.37
CA PHE A 31 -2.27 -9.35 4.10
C PHE A 31 -3.32 -9.04 5.18
N VAL A 32 -4.11 -10.04 5.60
CA VAL A 32 -5.10 -9.90 6.66
C VAL A 32 -4.43 -9.59 8.01
N ILE A 33 -3.36 -10.31 8.37
CA ILE A 33 -2.61 -10.02 9.61
C ILE A 33 -2.09 -8.57 9.59
N ALA A 34 -1.49 -8.11 8.48
CA ALA A 34 -0.98 -6.75 8.38
C ALA A 34 -2.07 -5.67 8.57
N VAL A 35 -3.33 -5.97 8.22
CA VAL A 35 -4.47 -5.07 8.41
C VAL A 35 -5.01 -5.13 9.84
N PHE A 36 -5.14 -6.33 10.42
CA PHE A 36 -5.81 -6.54 11.71
C PHE A 36 -4.87 -6.61 12.93
N GLU A 37 -3.56 -6.68 12.74
CA GLU A 37 -2.59 -6.76 13.86
C GLU A 37 -2.73 -5.57 14.83
N GLY A 38 -3.04 -4.38 14.31
CA GLY A 38 -3.24 -3.19 15.12
C GLY A 38 -4.43 -3.34 16.08
N ALA A 39 -5.53 -3.95 15.63
CA ALA A 39 -6.74 -4.19 16.42
C ALA A 39 -6.45 -5.16 17.55
N ALA A 40 -5.73 -6.24 17.27
CA ALA A 40 -5.32 -7.19 18.30
C ALA A 40 -4.42 -6.51 19.35
N ARG A 41 -3.45 -5.70 18.91
CA ARG A 41 -2.59 -4.95 19.83
C ARG A 41 -3.43 -4.01 20.73
N LYS A 42 -4.30 -3.17 20.14
CA LYS A 42 -4.98 -2.09 20.89
C LYS A 42 -6.17 -2.53 21.73
N TRP A 43 -6.89 -3.57 21.31
CA TRP A 43 -8.13 -4.01 21.94
C TRP A 43 -7.98 -5.28 22.75
N VAL A 44 -6.92 -6.07 22.54
CA VAL A 44 -6.67 -7.30 23.29
C VAL A 44 -5.50 -7.12 24.24
N SER A 45 -4.29 -6.87 23.73
CA SER A 45 -3.12 -6.61 24.57
C SER A 45 -1.94 -6.04 23.79
N ASP A 46 -1.31 -5.00 24.34
CA ASP A 46 -0.11 -4.36 23.78
C ASP A 46 1.09 -5.32 23.71
N SER A 47 1.10 -6.35 24.59
CA SER A 47 2.11 -7.42 24.62
C SER A 47 2.13 -8.28 23.35
N LEU A 48 1.05 -8.27 22.56
CA LEU A 48 0.95 -9.01 21.29
C LEU A 48 1.76 -8.38 20.16
N THR A 49 2.34 -7.20 20.34
CA THR A 49 3.12 -6.50 19.32
C THR A 49 4.23 -7.38 18.73
N MET A 50 5.16 -7.87 19.56
CA MET A 50 6.28 -8.69 19.09
C MET A 50 5.82 -10.06 18.56
N PRO A 51 4.94 -10.82 19.25
CA PRO A 51 4.41 -12.07 18.72
C PRO A 51 3.75 -11.95 17.35
N LEU A 52 2.94 -10.91 17.09
CA LEU A 52 2.26 -10.73 15.81
C LEU A 52 3.22 -10.34 14.68
N ILE A 53 4.21 -9.48 14.97
CA ILE A 53 5.27 -9.12 14.01
C ILE A 53 6.06 -10.38 13.63
N LEU A 54 6.48 -11.17 14.63
CA LEU A 54 7.23 -12.41 14.42
C LEU A 54 6.40 -13.44 13.65
N LEU A 55 5.12 -13.63 14.00
CA LEU A 55 4.22 -14.53 13.27
C LEU A 55 4.13 -14.16 11.79
N ARG A 56 3.95 -12.86 11.49
CA ARG A 56 3.86 -12.36 10.13
C ARG A 56 5.16 -12.57 9.36
N ASP A 57 6.31 -12.24 9.97
CA ASP A 57 7.62 -12.42 9.35
C ASP A 57 7.93 -13.92 9.11
N LEU A 58 7.57 -14.79 10.06
CA LEU A 58 7.70 -16.26 9.91
C LEU A 58 6.81 -16.81 8.80
N LEU A 59 5.58 -16.28 8.64
CA LEU A 59 4.72 -16.65 7.52
C LEU A 59 5.30 -16.22 6.17
N VAL A 60 5.95 -15.05 6.11
CA VAL A 60 6.67 -14.60 4.91
C VAL A 60 7.86 -15.52 4.61
N VAL A 61 8.67 -15.86 5.62
CA VAL A 61 9.77 -16.82 5.46
C VAL A 61 9.26 -18.17 4.98
N TYR A 62 8.16 -18.67 5.55
CA TYR A 62 7.52 -19.91 5.12
C TYR A 62 6.99 -19.82 3.67
N ALA A 63 6.42 -18.68 3.27
CA ALA A 63 6.00 -18.46 1.89
C ALA A 63 7.17 -18.53 0.90
N LEU A 64 8.32 -17.96 1.27
CA LEU A 64 9.55 -18.03 0.48
C LEU A 64 10.12 -19.45 0.42
N TYR A 65 10.13 -20.17 1.54
CA TYR A 65 10.50 -21.59 1.58
C TYR A 65 9.60 -22.41 0.65
N HIS A 66 8.28 -22.22 0.75
CA HIS A 66 7.32 -22.91 -0.11
C HIS A 66 7.55 -22.58 -1.59
N ALA A 67 7.78 -21.32 -1.92
CA ALA A 67 8.06 -20.86 -3.28
C ALA A 67 9.27 -21.57 -3.89
N VAL A 68 10.38 -21.64 -3.14
CA VAL A 68 11.62 -22.30 -3.58
C VAL A 68 11.41 -23.81 -3.72
N ARG A 69 10.81 -24.45 -2.71
CA ARG A 69 10.73 -25.91 -2.61
C ARG A 69 9.70 -26.53 -3.56
N TYR A 70 8.57 -25.86 -3.78
CA TYR A 70 7.40 -26.45 -4.43
C TYR A 70 6.92 -25.69 -5.67
N SER A 71 7.41 -24.48 -5.93
CA SER A 71 6.89 -23.64 -7.02
C SER A 71 7.95 -23.23 -8.07
N GLY A 72 9.15 -23.82 -7.98
CA GLY A 72 10.22 -23.58 -8.95
C GLY A 72 10.75 -22.13 -8.93
N PHE A 73 10.64 -21.46 -7.79
CA PHE A 73 11.22 -20.13 -7.55
C PHE A 73 12.73 -20.29 -7.26
N THR A 74 13.48 -20.71 -8.29
CA THR A 74 14.88 -21.09 -8.19
C THR A 74 15.79 -20.11 -8.95
N PRO A 75 17.12 -20.10 -8.69
CA PRO A 75 18.08 -19.23 -9.37
C PRO A 75 18.12 -19.38 -10.90
N ALA A 76 17.56 -20.46 -11.43
CA ALA A 76 17.37 -20.63 -12.87
C ALA A 76 16.56 -19.48 -13.49
N ARG A 77 15.55 -18.96 -12.76
CA ARG A 77 14.75 -17.82 -13.21
C ARG A 77 15.55 -16.52 -13.15
N ARG A 78 15.44 -15.72 -14.22
CA ARG A 78 16.10 -14.40 -14.31
C ARG A 78 15.71 -13.47 -13.16
N THR A 79 14.43 -13.44 -12.80
CA THR A 79 13.90 -12.61 -11.68
C THR A 79 14.57 -12.97 -10.35
N VAL A 80 14.66 -14.27 -10.02
CA VAL A 80 15.27 -14.74 -8.76
C VAL A 80 16.76 -14.42 -8.75
N ARG A 81 17.45 -14.58 -9.88
CA ARG A 81 18.87 -14.24 -10.01
C ARG A 81 19.14 -12.76 -9.77
N MET A 82 18.29 -11.87 -10.29
CA MET A 82 18.39 -10.43 -10.04
C MET A 82 18.19 -10.11 -8.55
N LEU A 83 17.25 -10.78 -7.87
CA LEU A 83 17.03 -10.61 -6.43
C LEU A 83 18.21 -11.11 -5.60
N LEU A 84 18.85 -12.21 -6.01
CA LEU A 84 20.07 -12.69 -5.36
C LEU A 84 21.20 -11.68 -5.48
N TRP A 85 21.41 -11.10 -6.68
CA TRP A 85 22.41 -10.04 -6.87
C TRP A 85 22.10 -8.81 -6.03
N TRP A 86 20.84 -8.36 -5.99
CA TRP A 86 20.43 -7.25 -5.14
C TRP A 86 20.66 -7.55 -3.66
N SER A 87 20.32 -8.76 -3.21
CA SER A 87 20.54 -9.19 -1.82
C SER A 87 22.01 -9.24 -1.46
N ALA A 88 22.85 -9.73 -2.38
CA ALA A 88 24.30 -9.74 -2.20
C ALA A 88 24.85 -8.31 -2.08
N ILE A 89 24.39 -7.37 -2.92
CA ILE A 89 24.79 -5.95 -2.85
C ILE A 89 24.38 -5.35 -1.50
N VAL A 90 23.13 -5.52 -1.08
CA VAL A 90 22.64 -4.98 0.20
C VAL A 90 23.38 -5.58 1.40
N CYS A 91 23.58 -6.89 1.42
CA CYS A 91 24.31 -7.55 2.50
C CYS A 91 25.78 -7.14 2.51
N PHE A 92 26.44 -7.12 1.36
CA PHE A 92 27.82 -6.67 1.24
C PHE A 92 27.99 -5.22 1.71
N TRP A 93 27.09 -4.33 1.31
CA TRP A 93 27.12 -2.93 1.73
C TRP A 93 26.92 -2.77 3.25
N GLY A 94 25.95 -3.49 3.82
CA GLY A 94 25.75 -3.48 5.27
C GLY A 94 26.92 -4.09 6.04
N LEU A 95 27.58 -5.14 5.52
CA LEU A 95 28.80 -5.68 6.10
C LEU A 95 29.96 -4.68 6.05
N LEU A 96 30.11 -3.91 4.96
CA LEU A 96 31.08 -2.82 4.90
C LEU A 96 30.83 -1.76 5.97
N GLN A 97 29.57 -1.39 6.22
CA GLN A 97 29.21 -0.46 7.29
C GLN A 97 29.54 -1.01 8.69
N LEU A 98 29.41 -2.33 8.90
CA LEU A 98 29.83 -2.99 10.16
C LEU A 98 31.34 -2.91 10.34
N VAL A 99 32.12 -3.25 9.31
CA VAL A 99 33.59 -3.19 9.35
C VAL A 99 34.10 -1.76 9.55
N ALA A 100 33.40 -0.78 8.97
CA ALA A 100 33.70 0.64 9.13
C ALA A 100 33.29 1.21 10.51
N GLY A 101 32.66 0.42 11.39
CA GLY A 101 32.20 0.86 12.71
C GLY A 101 31.00 1.82 12.68
N ILE A 102 30.34 1.97 11.54
CA ILE A 102 29.16 2.86 11.37
C ILE A 102 27.89 2.18 11.90
N ASN A 103 27.80 0.86 11.73
CA ASN A 103 26.61 0.09 12.05
C ASN A 103 26.90 -0.97 13.12
N SER A 104 25.86 -1.49 13.78
CA SER A 104 25.94 -2.62 14.71
C SER A 104 25.23 -3.84 14.15
N LEU A 105 25.62 -5.04 14.61
CA LEU A 105 25.04 -6.29 14.12
C LEU A 105 23.50 -6.35 14.27
N PRO A 106 22.89 -5.94 15.40
CA PRO A 106 21.42 -5.91 15.52
C PRO A 106 20.75 -4.99 14.49
N ILE A 107 21.29 -3.80 14.29
CA ILE A 107 20.73 -2.81 13.34
C ILE A 107 20.89 -3.32 11.90
N PHE A 108 22.03 -3.92 11.56
CA PHE A 108 22.22 -4.58 10.27
C PHE A 108 21.17 -5.67 10.00
N LEU A 109 20.86 -6.53 10.96
CA LEU A 109 19.83 -7.57 10.79
C LEU A 109 18.43 -6.98 10.60
N ILE A 110 18.12 -5.89 11.31
CA ILE A 110 16.88 -5.12 11.10
C ILE A 110 16.86 -4.53 9.68
N GLY A 111 17.98 -3.98 9.22
CA GLY A 111 18.13 -3.48 7.85
C GLY A 111 17.87 -4.57 6.81
N VAL A 112 18.50 -5.74 6.95
CA VAL A 112 18.28 -6.90 6.06
C VAL A 112 16.80 -7.27 6.00
N ARG A 113 16.09 -7.27 7.14
CA ARG A 113 14.64 -7.52 7.19
C ARG A 113 13.87 -6.49 6.37
N PHE A 114 14.07 -5.19 6.62
CA PHE A 114 13.32 -4.11 5.97
C PHE A 114 13.59 -4.03 4.46
N TRP A 115 14.84 -4.22 4.05
CA TRP A 115 15.28 -4.08 2.67
C TRP A 115 15.00 -5.31 1.81
N LEU A 116 15.06 -6.52 2.37
CA LEU A 116 15.04 -7.76 1.59
C LEU A 116 13.79 -8.62 1.83
N LEU A 117 13.37 -8.87 3.06
CA LEU A 117 12.38 -9.92 3.35
C LEU A 117 11.07 -9.72 2.56
N TYR A 118 10.48 -8.54 2.69
CA TYR A 118 9.22 -8.21 2.02
C TYR A 118 9.37 -7.91 0.52
N LEU A 119 10.55 -7.47 0.09
CA LEU A 119 10.88 -7.35 -1.33
C LEU A 119 10.87 -8.73 -2.01
N TRP A 120 11.55 -9.72 -1.41
CA TRP A 120 11.52 -11.10 -1.86
C TRP A 120 10.10 -11.66 -1.90
N PHE A 121 9.31 -11.37 -0.86
CA PHE A 121 7.91 -11.78 -0.79
C PHE A 121 7.06 -11.20 -1.92
N ALA A 122 7.23 -9.91 -2.23
CA ALA A 122 6.53 -9.24 -3.32
C ALA A 122 6.84 -9.88 -4.68
N TYR A 123 8.11 -10.23 -4.95
CA TYR A 123 8.50 -10.87 -6.19
C TYR A 123 8.09 -12.35 -6.27
N ALA A 124 8.12 -13.08 -5.15
CA ALA A 124 7.54 -14.42 -5.09
C ALA A 124 6.05 -14.36 -5.44
N ALA A 125 5.32 -13.39 -4.89
CA ALA A 125 3.92 -13.16 -5.23
C ALA A 125 3.71 -12.81 -6.71
N ALA A 126 4.56 -11.97 -7.28
CA ALA A 126 4.52 -11.61 -8.70
C ALA A 126 4.59 -12.84 -9.62
N GLU A 127 5.42 -13.81 -9.28
CA GLU A 127 5.66 -15.03 -10.06
C GLU A 127 4.62 -16.12 -9.80
N LEU A 128 4.14 -16.25 -8.56
CA LEU A 128 3.36 -17.41 -8.10
C LEU A 128 1.87 -17.17 -7.98
N LEU A 129 1.40 -15.94 -7.77
CA LEU A 129 -0.04 -15.68 -7.66
C LEU A 129 -0.76 -15.94 -8.99
N GLU A 130 -1.76 -16.81 -8.93
CA GLU A 130 -2.62 -17.17 -10.06
C GLU A 130 -3.89 -16.31 -10.11
N ALA A 131 -4.68 -16.45 -11.18
CA ALA A 131 -5.86 -15.61 -11.39
C ALA A 131 -6.90 -15.80 -10.28
N GLN A 132 -7.08 -17.03 -9.79
CA GLN A 132 -7.97 -17.28 -8.65
C GLN A 132 -7.46 -16.68 -7.34
N ASP A 133 -6.14 -16.54 -7.17
CA ASP A 133 -5.56 -15.96 -5.97
C ASP A 133 -5.75 -14.44 -5.98
N LEU A 134 -5.50 -13.78 -7.12
CA LEU A 134 -5.76 -12.35 -7.28
C LEU A 134 -7.23 -12.00 -7.09
N ASP A 135 -8.14 -12.84 -7.57
CA ASP A 135 -9.58 -12.68 -7.34
C ASP A 135 -9.96 -12.86 -5.86
N ALA A 136 -9.35 -13.80 -5.15
CA ALA A 136 -9.54 -13.95 -3.71
C ALA A 136 -8.98 -12.74 -2.93
N ILE A 137 -7.80 -12.24 -3.30
CA ILE A 137 -7.19 -11.03 -2.72
C ILE A 137 -8.08 -9.82 -2.95
N TYR A 138 -8.58 -9.64 -4.17
CA TYR A 138 -9.50 -8.57 -4.55
C TYR A 138 -10.76 -8.55 -3.66
N LYS A 139 -11.44 -9.69 -3.53
CA LYS A 139 -12.61 -9.79 -2.64
C LYS A 139 -12.27 -9.54 -1.19
N THR A 140 -11.12 -10.03 -0.74
CA THR A 140 -10.67 -9.85 0.65
C THR A 140 -10.43 -8.37 0.94
N ALA A 141 -9.78 -7.64 0.03
CA ALA A 141 -9.59 -6.20 0.12
C ALA A 141 -10.92 -5.44 0.20
N LEU A 142 -11.89 -5.76 -0.67
CA LEU A 142 -13.21 -5.14 -0.63
C LEU A 142 -13.99 -5.47 0.63
N ALA A 143 -13.93 -6.72 1.11
CA ALA A 143 -14.58 -7.12 2.35
C ALA A 143 -14.00 -6.37 3.56
N MET A 144 -12.67 -6.22 3.61
CA MET A 144 -12.01 -5.41 4.63
C MET A 144 -12.43 -3.94 4.54
N LEU A 145 -12.56 -3.36 3.34
CA LEU A 145 -13.04 -1.97 3.18
C LEU A 145 -14.48 -1.80 3.71
N LEU A 146 -15.38 -2.72 3.34
CA LEU A 146 -16.78 -2.70 3.80
C LEU A 146 -16.89 -2.86 5.32
N PHE A 147 -15.96 -3.59 5.94
CA PHE A 147 -15.85 -3.70 7.40
C PHE A 147 -15.25 -2.45 8.05
N MET A 148 -14.23 -1.85 7.42
CA MET A 148 -13.49 -0.71 7.96
C MET A 148 -14.30 0.58 7.96
N ALA A 149 -15.11 0.83 6.93
CA ALA A 149 -15.88 2.06 6.82
C ALA A 149 -16.84 2.31 8.00
N PRO A 150 -17.72 1.36 8.41
CA PRO A 150 -18.56 1.57 9.58
C PRO A 150 -17.75 1.66 10.88
N LEU A 151 -16.66 0.91 11.01
CA LEU A 151 -15.77 1.01 12.17
C LEU A 151 -15.16 2.41 12.28
N ALA A 152 -14.62 2.95 11.18
CA ALA A 152 -14.06 4.29 11.15
C ALA A 152 -15.12 5.36 11.40
N LEU A 153 -16.32 5.20 10.86
CA LEU A 153 -17.44 6.10 11.11
C LEU A 153 -17.77 6.16 12.62
N VAL A 154 -17.86 5.00 13.28
CA VAL A 154 -18.09 4.95 14.73
C VAL A 154 -16.93 5.60 15.49
N GLN A 155 -15.68 5.29 15.14
CA GLN A 155 -14.50 5.89 15.79
C GLN A 155 -14.52 7.43 15.75
N HIS A 156 -14.98 8.04 14.66
CA HIS A 156 -15.02 9.49 14.52
C HIS A 156 -16.01 10.20 15.42
N PHE A 157 -17.16 9.59 15.66
CA PHE A 157 -18.18 10.13 16.56
C PHE A 157 -17.95 9.74 18.04
N GLN A 158 -16.93 8.94 18.32
CA GLN A 158 -16.56 8.57 19.68
C GLN A 158 -15.46 9.50 20.21
N PRO A 159 -15.45 9.77 21.54
CA PRO A 159 -14.42 10.60 22.15
C PRO A 159 -13.03 9.94 22.02
N PRO A 160 -11.94 10.73 22.11
CA PRO A 160 -10.57 10.20 22.04
C PRO A 160 -10.24 9.12 23.08
N GLU A 161 -10.85 9.22 24.26
CA GLU A 161 -10.66 8.33 25.39
C GLU A 161 -11.43 7.01 25.25
N SER A 162 -12.28 6.90 24.22
CA SER A 162 -13.06 5.69 23.97
C SER A 162 -12.17 4.48 23.67
N PHE A 163 -12.62 3.30 24.09
CA PHE A 163 -11.95 2.02 23.81
C PHE A 163 -11.59 1.82 22.33
N LEU A 164 -12.46 2.27 21.42
CA LEU A 164 -12.24 2.14 19.98
C LEU A 164 -11.11 3.05 19.46
N ASN A 165 -10.89 4.19 20.11
CA ASN A 165 -9.91 5.22 19.71
C ASN A 165 -8.57 5.11 20.42
N ARG A 166 -8.38 4.14 21.32
CA ARG A 166 -7.08 3.86 21.95
C ARG A 166 -5.97 3.65 20.91
N GLN A 167 -4.86 4.35 21.09
CA GLN A 167 -3.64 4.25 20.27
C GLN A 167 -2.48 3.73 21.14
N ILE A 168 -1.55 2.99 20.54
CA ILE A 168 -0.39 2.37 21.24
C ILE A 168 0.90 3.13 20.95
N GLU A 169 0.99 3.70 19.75
CA GLU A 169 2.16 4.45 19.30
C GLU A 169 1.93 5.94 19.60
N GLY A 170 2.37 6.39 20.78
CA GLY A 170 2.23 7.75 21.28
C GLY A 170 2.29 7.78 22.82
N ASP A 171 2.53 8.95 23.41
CA ASP A 171 2.30 9.16 24.85
C ASP A 171 0.82 8.87 25.13
N PRO A 172 0.42 8.12 26.18
CA PRO A 172 -0.98 7.89 26.57
C PRO A 172 -1.87 9.14 26.55
N ASP A 173 -1.29 10.33 26.72
CA ASP A 173 -1.98 11.63 26.68
C ASP A 173 -2.13 12.25 25.27
N THR A 174 -1.60 11.62 24.21
CA THR A 174 -1.53 12.19 22.84
C THR A 174 -2.17 11.30 21.78
N VAL A 175 -3.48 11.07 21.90
CA VAL A 175 -4.27 10.62 20.74
C VAL A 175 -4.10 11.65 19.62
N PHE A 176 -3.75 11.22 18.40
CA PHE A 176 -3.67 12.14 17.27
C PHE A 176 -5.05 12.69 16.91
N ARG A 177 -5.31 13.91 17.37
CA ARG A 177 -6.55 14.66 17.17
C ARG A 177 -6.55 15.43 15.83
N VAL A 178 -7.72 15.62 15.24
CA VAL A 178 -7.97 16.51 14.08
C VAL A 178 -8.25 17.93 14.59
N THR A 179 -9.05 18.03 15.65
CA THR A 179 -9.37 19.23 16.46
C THR A 179 -9.50 18.79 17.92
N ALA A 180 -9.66 19.71 18.89
CA ALA A 180 -9.70 19.39 20.34
C ALA A 180 -10.58 18.16 20.70
N ASP A 181 -11.70 17.96 19.99
CA ASP A 181 -12.68 16.91 20.28
C ASP A 181 -12.79 15.78 19.22
N VAL A 182 -12.16 15.91 18.05
CA VAL A 182 -12.32 14.95 16.93
C VAL A 182 -11.04 14.15 16.71
N VAL A 183 -11.15 12.81 16.69
CA VAL A 183 -10.01 11.91 16.50
C VAL A 183 -9.75 11.58 15.03
N ARG A 184 -8.47 11.42 14.67
CA ARG A 184 -8.09 10.76 13.40
C ARG A 184 -8.33 9.28 13.51
N THR A 185 -9.26 8.78 12.71
CA THR A 185 -9.65 7.38 12.77
C THR A 185 -8.51 6.48 12.31
N THR A 186 -8.39 5.33 12.97
CA THR A 186 -7.31 4.36 12.75
C THR A 186 -7.82 3.04 12.17
N GLY A 187 -9.13 2.84 12.11
CA GLY A 187 -9.72 1.55 11.74
C GLY A 187 -9.20 0.45 12.68
N THR A 188 -8.65 -0.61 12.11
CA THR A 188 -7.97 -1.68 12.86
C THR A 188 -6.46 -1.46 12.99
N PHE A 189 -5.91 -0.32 12.57
CA PHE A 189 -4.48 -0.05 12.71
C PHE A 189 -4.17 0.53 14.09
N SER A 190 -2.92 0.35 14.55
CA SER A 190 -2.40 0.94 15.79
C SER A 190 -2.14 2.45 15.65
N PHE A 191 -2.02 2.94 14.41
CA PHE A 191 -1.69 4.32 14.08
C PHE A 191 -2.34 4.78 12.77
N THR A 192 -2.53 6.09 12.61
CA THR A 192 -3.28 6.70 11.48
C THR A 192 -2.65 6.45 10.11
N LEU A 193 -1.31 6.30 10.06
CA LEU A 193 -0.59 6.05 8.82
C LEU A 193 -1.04 4.73 8.18
N GLY A 194 -1.10 3.64 8.94
CA GLY A 194 -1.53 2.32 8.45
C GLY A 194 -2.91 2.37 7.78
N TYR A 195 -3.85 3.11 8.38
CA TYR A 195 -5.18 3.29 7.82
C TYR A 195 -5.17 4.06 6.50
N THR A 196 -4.37 5.14 6.41
CA THR A 196 -4.20 5.90 5.16
C THR A 196 -3.58 5.03 4.06
N LEU A 197 -2.59 4.18 4.38
CA LEU A 197 -1.99 3.25 3.43
C LEU A 197 -3.00 2.22 2.94
N PHE A 198 -3.81 1.68 3.84
CA PHE A 198 -4.88 0.75 3.49
C PHE A 198 -5.88 1.39 2.53
N LEU A 199 -6.36 2.61 2.80
CA LEU A 199 -7.29 3.33 1.91
C LEU A 199 -6.69 3.55 0.52
N ALA A 200 -5.42 3.91 0.44
CA ALA A 200 -4.70 4.03 -0.82
C ALA A 200 -4.67 2.70 -1.58
N ILE A 201 -4.32 1.61 -0.91
CA ILE A 201 -4.24 0.24 -1.47
C ILE A 201 -5.61 -0.25 -1.95
N VAL A 202 -6.69 0.00 -1.22
CA VAL A 202 -8.03 -0.48 -1.59
C VAL A 202 -8.72 0.36 -2.64
N SER A 203 -8.32 1.61 -2.82
CA SER A 203 -8.88 2.52 -3.82
C SER A 203 -8.91 1.96 -5.26
N PRO A 204 -7.84 1.38 -5.85
CA PRO A 204 -7.90 0.78 -7.18
C PRO A 204 -8.89 -0.40 -7.26
N PHE A 205 -8.98 -1.21 -6.20
CA PHE A 205 -9.91 -2.34 -6.17
C PHE A 205 -11.37 -1.88 -6.11
N ALA A 206 -11.65 -0.87 -5.28
CA ALA A 206 -12.97 -0.25 -5.13
C ALA A 206 -13.41 0.42 -6.44
N LEU A 207 -12.52 1.18 -7.09
CA LEU A 207 -12.81 1.80 -8.38
C LEU A 207 -13.06 0.76 -9.49
N GLU A 208 -12.32 -0.35 -9.50
CA GLU A 208 -12.61 -1.43 -10.45
C GLU A 208 -13.91 -2.17 -10.14
N ALA A 209 -14.36 -2.23 -8.88
CA ALA A 209 -15.67 -2.80 -8.51
C ALA A 209 -16.84 -2.02 -9.11
N VAL A 210 -16.58 -0.76 -9.45
CA VAL A 210 -17.57 0.21 -9.89
C VAL A 210 -17.47 0.41 -11.41
N LEU A 211 -16.26 0.58 -11.94
CA LEU A 211 -15.98 0.85 -13.35
C LEU A 211 -15.85 -0.42 -14.20
N GLY A 212 -15.56 -1.55 -13.57
CA GLY A 212 -15.46 -2.86 -14.21
C GLY A 212 -16.83 -3.45 -14.58
N GLU A 213 -16.82 -4.73 -14.99
CA GLU A 213 -18.06 -5.43 -15.30
C GLU A 213 -18.84 -5.75 -14.01
N GLN A 214 -19.88 -4.96 -13.75
CA GLN A 214 -20.77 -5.19 -12.61
C GLN A 214 -21.63 -6.43 -12.80
N LYS A 215 -21.99 -7.08 -11.70
CA LYS A 215 -23.03 -8.12 -11.73
C LYS A 215 -24.34 -7.47 -12.19
N PRO A 216 -25.08 -8.09 -13.13
CA PRO A 216 -26.37 -7.57 -13.54
C PRO A 216 -27.37 -7.63 -12.36
N GLY A 217 -28.28 -6.66 -12.32
CA GLY A 217 -29.36 -6.59 -11.32
C GLY A 217 -29.11 -5.61 -10.17
N LEU A 218 -30.12 -5.45 -9.31
CA LEU A 218 -30.13 -4.51 -8.19
C LEU A 218 -28.99 -4.78 -7.20
N TRP A 219 -28.75 -6.04 -6.84
CA TRP A 219 -27.71 -6.45 -5.89
C TRP A 219 -26.29 -6.09 -6.35
N GLY A 220 -26.02 -6.15 -7.66
CA GLY A 220 -24.74 -5.72 -8.22
C GLY A 220 -24.52 -4.21 -8.04
N LYS A 221 -25.55 -3.41 -8.32
CA LYS A 221 -25.52 -1.95 -8.13
C LYS A 221 -25.40 -1.57 -6.65
N LEU A 222 -26.16 -2.23 -5.77
CA LEU A 222 -26.09 -2.01 -4.32
C LEU A 222 -24.70 -2.33 -3.77
N HIS A 223 -24.07 -3.42 -4.23
CA HIS A 223 -22.70 -3.74 -3.86
C HIS A 223 -21.72 -2.66 -4.32
N SER A 224 -21.79 -2.20 -5.57
CA SER A 224 -20.93 -1.11 -6.06
C SER A 224 -21.16 0.20 -5.30
N LEU A 225 -22.41 0.51 -4.93
CA LEU A 225 -22.76 1.68 -4.13
C LEU A 225 -22.19 1.56 -2.71
N ALA A 226 -22.31 0.39 -2.08
CA ALA A 226 -21.75 0.13 -0.76
C ALA A 226 -20.21 0.25 -0.77
N VAL A 227 -19.54 -0.27 -1.80
CA VAL A 227 -18.08 -0.19 -1.93
C VAL A 227 -17.61 1.24 -2.13
N ILE A 228 -18.20 2.00 -3.06
CA ILE A 228 -17.79 3.39 -3.29
C ILE A 228 -18.15 4.28 -2.10
N GLY A 229 -19.35 4.11 -1.53
CA GLY A 229 -19.78 4.84 -0.34
C GLY A 229 -18.85 4.56 0.84
N SER A 230 -18.45 3.31 1.04
CA SER A 230 -17.46 2.93 2.07
C SER A 230 -16.12 3.61 1.83
N LEU A 231 -15.60 3.63 0.60
CA LEU A 231 -14.34 4.31 0.29
C LEU A 231 -14.40 5.81 0.61
N PHE A 232 -15.46 6.49 0.20
CA PHE A 232 -15.63 7.92 0.44
C PHE A 232 -15.78 8.24 1.94
N ILE A 233 -16.66 7.53 2.64
CA ILE A 233 -16.87 7.71 4.08
C ILE A 233 -15.57 7.45 4.84
N ALA A 234 -14.92 6.32 4.56
CA ALA A 234 -13.68 5.91 5.21
C ALA A 234 -12.54 6.93 4.99
N SER A 235 -12.42 7.49 3.78
CA SER A 235 -11.43 8.52 3.46
C SER A 235 -11.72 9.87 4.13
N LEU A 236 -12.96 10.33 4.11
CA LEU A 236 -13.33 11.63 4.69
C LEU A 236 -13.19 11.62 6.21
N VAL A 237 -13.64 10.54 6.84
CA VAL A 237 -13.59 10.35 8.29
C VAL A 237 -12.18 10.04 8.80
N SER A 238 -11.22 9.74 7.92
CA SER A 238 -9.82 9.50 8.30
C SER A 238 -9.13 10.71 8.94
N GLY A 239 -9.57 11.94 8.64
CA GLY A 239 -8.86 13.16 9.03
C GLY A 239 -7.45 13.30 8.42
N SER A 240 -7.14 12.49 7.39
CA SER A 240 -5.85 12.46 6.69
C SER A 240 -5.95 13.22 5.37
N ARG A 241 -5.24 14.34 5.26
CA ARG A 241 -5.16 15.15 4.03
C ARG A 241 -4.71 14.31 2.83
N SER A 242 -3.73 13.42 3.04
CA SER A 242 -3.24 12.52 1.99
C SER A 242 -4.32 11.55 1.50
N ALA A 243 -5.12 10.97 2.40
CA ALA A 243 -6.22 10.07 2.01
C ALA A 243 -7.33 10.82 1.24
N ILE A 244 -7.64 12.04 1.69
CA ILE A 244 -8.69 12.88 1.12
C ILE A 244 -8.31 13.39 -0.28
N LEU A 245 -7.06 13.81 -0.50
CA LEU A 245 -6.58 14.25 -1.82
C LEU A 245 -6.35 13.10 -2.80
N LEU A 246 -5.93 11.94 -2.31
CA LEU A 246 -5.63 10.80 -3.18
C LEU A 246 -6.89 10.27 -3.88
N LEU A 247 -8.04 10.31 -3.20
CA LEU A 247 -9.31 9.82 -3.73
C LEU A 247 -9.78 10.54 -5.00
N PRO A 248 -9.89 11.88 -5.08
CA PRO A 248 -10.26 12.57 -6.31
C PRO A 248 -9.20 12.43 -7.41
N ILE A 249 -7.92 12.33 -7.07
CA ILE A 249 -6.84 12.05 -8.05
C ILE A 249 -7.04 10.67 -8.68
N MET A 250 -7.27 9.63 -7.85
CA MET A 250 -7.54 8.27 -8.32
C MET A 250 -8.81 8.18 -9.14
N PHE A 251 -9.87 8.86 -8.69
CA PHE A 251 -11.11 8.92 -9.44
C PHE A 251 -10.94 9.63 -10.79
N GLY A 252 -10.22 10.77 -10.81
CA GLY A 252 -9.92 11.53 -12.02
C GLY A 252 -9.12 10.70 -13.03
N ILE A 253 -8.07 10.01 -12.59
CA ILE A 253 -7.29 9.09 -13.44
C ILE A 253 -8.18 7.96 -13.97
N ALA A 254 -9.00 7.36 -13.11
CA ALA A 254 -9.88 6.26 -13.50
C ALA A 254 -10.94 6.70 -14.52
N LEU A 255 -11.51 7.90 -14.34
CA LEU A 255 -12.47 8.52 -15.24
C LEU A 255 -11.82 8.85 -16.58
N LEU A 256 -10.71 9.60 -16.59
CA LEU A 256 -9.99 9.99 -17.81
C LEU A 256 -9.53 8.77 -18.60
N ALA A 257 -8.94 7.77 -17.94
CA ALA A 257 -8.52 6.54 -18.58
C ALA A 257 -9.71 5.74 -19.13
N SER A 258 -10.83 5.67 -18.42
CA SER A 258 -12.04 4.98 -18.87
C SER A 258 -12.77 5.73 -20.00
N LEU A 259 -12.70 7.05 -20.05
CA LEU A 259 -13.23 7.85 -21.16
C LEU A 259 -12.35 7.74 -22.41
N ARG A 260 -11.02 7.74 -22.23
CA ARG A 260 -10.04 7.70 -23.33
C ARG A 260 -9.89 6.32 -23.96
N TYR A 261 -9.93 5.27 -23.15
CA TYR A 261 -9.65 3.90 -23.57
C TYR A 261 -10.85 2.95 -23.44
N GLY A 262 -11.80 3.25 -22.56
CA GLY A 262 -12.95 2.39 -22.31
C GLY A 262 -13.93 2.31 -23.49
N LYS A 263 -14.50 1.12 -23.72
CA LYS A 263 -15.48 0.86 -24.79
C LYS A 263 -16.89 0.75 -24.21
N GLY A 264 -17.88 1.27 -24.95
CA GLY A 264 -19.33 1.05 -24.73
C GLY A 264 -19.79 1.10 -23.27
N LYS A 265 -19.97 -0.08 -22.64
CA LYS A 265 -20.44 -0.23 -21.26
C LYS A 265 -19.53 0.45 -20.24
N ARG A 266 -18.21 0.34 -20.38
CA ARG A 266 -17.24 0.93 -19.43
C ARG A 266 -17.21 2.45 -19.49
N ARG A 267 -17.30 3.02 -20.70
CA ARG A 267 -17.40 4.47 -20.88
C ARG A 267 -18.68 5.03 -20.24
N ARG A 268 -19.81 4.35 -20.44
CA ARG A 268 -21.08 4.71 -19.78
C ARG A 268 -20.99 4.59 -18.27
N ALA A 269 -20.43 3.49 -17.76
CA ALA A 269 -20.21 3.29 -16.33
C ALA A 269 -19.34 4.42 -15.75
N ALA A 270 -18.27 4.82 -16.43
CA ALA A 270 -17.41 5.92 -15.99
C ALA A 270 -18.16 7.25 -15.88
N VAL A 271 -19.00 7.59 -16.86
CA VAL A 271 -19.84 8.81 -16.79
C VAL A 271 -20.88 8.70 -15.66
N SER A 272 -21.61 7.59 -15.58
CA SER A 272 -22.63 7.39 -14.55
C SER A 272 -22.05 7.45 -13.14
N TRP A 273 -20.95 6.76 -12.90
CA TRP A 273 -20.27 6.80 -11.60
C TRP A 273 -19.53 8.11 -11.37
N GLY A 274 -19.13 8.83 -12.42
CA GLY A 274 -18.71 10.23 -12.36
C GLY A 274 -19.74 11.10 -11.66
N ILE A 275 -20.99 11.04 -12.15
CA ILE A 275 -22.11 11.79 -11.60
C ILE A 275 -22.42 11.32 -10.17
N VAL A 276 -22.49 10.01 -9.93
CA VAL A 276 -22.75 9.47 -8.58
C VAL A 276 -21.68 9.91 -7.60
N SER A 277 -20.40 9.90 -7.96
CA SER A 277 -19.32 10.36 -7.10
C SER A 277 -19.46 11.84 -6.74
N VAL A 278 -19.82 12.70 -7.70
CA VAL A 278 -20.07 14.13 -7.43
C VAL A 278 -21.26 14.31 -6.47
N LEU A 279 -22.36 13.61 -6.72
CA LEU A 279 -23.53 13.64 -5.83
C LEU A 279 -23.20 13.14 -4.42
N MET A 280 -22.42 12.06 -4.32
CA MET A 280 -21.95 11.51 -3.05
C MET A 280 -21.05 12.49 -2.31
N SER A 281 -20.13 13.18 -3.00
CA SER A 281 -19.31 14.22 -2.37
C SER A 281 -20.18 15.33 -1.77
N VAL A 282 -21.18 15.82 -2.51
CA VAL A 282 -22.11 16.84 -2.02
C VAL A 282 -22.87 16.34 -0.79
N VAL A 283 -23.44 15.13 -0.85
CA VAL A 283 -24.16 14.53 0.28
C VAL A 283 -23.23 14.41 1.49
N ILE A 284 -22.02 13.89 1.33
CA ILE A 284 -21.14 13.69 2.49
C ILE A 284 -20.69 15.03 3.10
N VAL A 285 -20.44 16.06 2.28
CA VAL A 285 -20.14 17.40 2.81
C VAL A 285 -21.30 17.93 3.67
N LEU A 286 -22.55 17.67 3.28
CA LEU A 286 -23.72 18.09 4.05
C LEU A 286 -23.90 17.31 5.36
N PHE A 287 -23.56 16.02 5.38
CA PHE A 287 -23.77 15.14 6.56
C PHE A 287 -22.55 15.04 7.49
N VAL A 288 -21.36 15.42 7.03
CA VAL A 288 -20.10 15.33 7.79
C VAL A 288 -19.36 16.68 7.74
N SER A 289 -20.12 17.78 7.89
CA SER A 289 -19.58 19.14 7.87
C SER A 289 -18.44 19.33 8.87
N SER A 290 -18.55 18.76 10.07
CA SER A 290 -17.52 18.83 11.11
C SER A 290 -16.17 18.24 10.67
N ALA A 291 -16.15 17.10 9.96
CA ALA A 291 -14.91 16.53 9.44
C ALA A 291 -14.35 17.35 8.27
N VAL A 292 -15.23 17.96 7.47
CA VAL A 292 -14.84 18.83 6.36
C VAL A 292 -14.21 20.12 6.88
N ASP A 293 -14.85 20.79 7.84
CA ASP A 293 -14.38 22.04 8.45
C ASP A 293 -13.02 21.85 9.13
N ALA A 294 -12.89 20.80 9.94
CA ALA A 294 -11.62 20.44 10.59
C ALA A 294 -10.52 20.07 9.59
N THR A 295 -10.89 19.53 8.43
CA THR A 295 -9.94 19.24 7.34
C THR A 295 -9.53 20.53 6.61
N LEU A 296 -10.48 21.41 6.31
CA LEU A 296 -10.25 22.69 5.63
C LEU A 296 -9.33 23.61 6.42
N GLU A 297 -9.53 23.70 7.74
CA GLU A 297 -8.66 24.48 8.64
C GLU A 297 -7.21 24.01 8.58
N ARG A 298 -6.98 22.69 8.51
CA ARG A 298 -5.64 22.12 8.34
C ARG A 298 -5.07 22.30 6.93
N PHE A 299 -5.92 22.46 5.92
CA PHE A 299 -5.47 22.78 4.57
C PHE A 299 -5.03 24.23 4.47
N SER A 300 -5.82 25.18 4.99
CA SER A 300 -5.47 26.60 4.98
C SER A 300 -4.20 26.87 5.79
N SER A 301 -4.13 26.37 7.04
CA SER A 301 -2.98 26.60 7.93
C SER A 301 -1.64 26.11 7.35
N ALA A 302 -1.63 25.01 6.57
CA ALA A 302 -0.39 24.51 5.98
C ALA A 302 -0.09 25.07 4.59
N ALA A 303 -1.11 25.50 3.85
CA ALA A 303 -0.89 26.20 2.58
C ALA A 303 -0.20 27.56 2.81
N GLU A 304 -0.36 28.14 3.99
CA GLU A 304 0.32 29.37 4.42
C GLU A 304 1.80 29.12 4.81
N SER A 305 2.17 27.90 5.22
CA SER A 305 3.51 27.58 5.73
C SER A 305 4.41 26.80 4.76
N GLU A 306 3.85 26.12 3.74
CA GLU A 306 4.61 25.27 2.82
C GLU A 306 4.21 25.49 1.35
N SER A 307 5.21 25.67 0.47
CA SER A 307 5.02 25.64 -0.98
C SER A 307 4.69 24.21 -1.45
N PHE A 308 3.62 24.07 -2.21
CA PHE A 308 3.19 22.79 -2.79
C PHE A 308 4.28 22.16 -3.67
N GLY A 309 5.03 22.98 -4.42
CA GLY A 309 6.11 22.53 -5.31
C GLY A 309 7.27 21.90 -4.54
N ASP A 310 7.73 22.56 -3.48
CA ASP A 310 8.85 22.09 -2.65
C ASP A 310 8.48 20.80 -1.91
N ARG A 311 7.21 20.67 -1.51
CA ARG A 311 6.69 19.44 -0.87
C ARG A 311 6.65 18.25 -1.82
N VAL A 312 6.22 18.45 -3.06
CA VAL A 312 6.24 17.39 -4.08
C VAL A 312 7.70 17.05 -4.41
N GLY A 313 8.55 18.05 -4.57
CA GLY A 313 9.98 17.87 -4.80
C GLY A 313 10.63 17.03 -3.71
N SER A 314 10.44 17.38 -2.44
CA SER A 314 11.03 16.66 -1.31
C SER A 314 10.47 15.24 -1.14
N MET A 315 9.19 15.03 -1.45
CA MET A 315 8.56 13.70 -1.38
C MET A 315 9.15 12.71 -2.40
N PHE A 316 9.52 13.17 -3.59
CA PHE A 316 10.07 12.31 -4.65
C PHE A 316 11.60 12.25 -4.64
N PHE A 317 12.26 13.38 -4.39
CA PHE A 317 13.71 13.53 -4.51
C PHE A 317 14.46 13.61 -3.17
N GLY A 318 13.73 13.73 -2.05
CA GLY A 318 14.31 13.95 -0.72
C GLY A 318 14.55 15.42 -0.42
N VAL A 319 14.86 15.74 0.84
CA VAL A 319 15.21 17.10 1.27
C VAL A 319 16.64 17.41 0.81
N ASN A 320 16.86 18.56 0.17
CA ASN A 320 18.17 18.94 -0.39
C ASN A 320 19.27 19.02 0.69
N ASP A 321 18.93 19.34 1.94
CA ASP A 321 19.87 19.45 3.06
C ASP A 321 20.47 18.10 3.49
N VAL A 322 19.84 16.99 3.10
CA VAL A 322 20.33 15.63 3.39
C VAL A 322 21.60 15.31 2.58
N SER A 323 21.87 16.06 1.51
CA SER A 323 22.99 15.78 0.59
C SER A 323 24.34 16.39 1.00
N ALA A 324 24.37 17.38 1.89
CA ALA A 324 25.60 18.14 2.16
C ALA A 324 26.53 17.48 3.21
N GLU A 325 26.01 16.65 4.13
CA GLU A 325 26.79 16.03 5.21
C GLU A 325 26.76 14.49 5.22
N GLN A 326 26.12 13.84 4.24
CA GLN A 326 26.01 12.38 4.24
C GLN A 326 27.27 11.67 3.74
N SER A 327 27.77 10.74 4.54
CA SER A 327 28.82 9.79 4.14
C SER A 327 28.40 9.01 2.89
N LEU A 328 29.34 8.77 1.98
CA LEU A 328 29.12 7.92 0.79
C LEU A 328 28.63 6.50 1.16
N LEU A 329 28.97 6.01 2.36
CA LEU A 329 28.52 4.73 2.88
C LEU A 329 27.10 4.77 3.46
N GLY A 330 26.56 5.95 3.76
CA GLY A 330 25.35 6.14 4.55
C GLY A 330 25.60 6.04 6.06
N SER A 331 24.55 6.25 6.84
CA SER A 331 24.56 6.29 8.31
C SER A 331 24.30 4.92 8.96
N GLY A 332 23.95 3.89 8.17
CA GLY A 332 23.73 2.53 8.65
C GLY A 332 22.43 1.90 8.17
N LEU A 333 22.54 0.73 7.53
CA LEU A 333 21.44 -0.09 7.04
C LEU A 333 20.51 -0.46 8.20
N GLY A 334 19.24 -0.03 8.13
CA GLY A 334 18.21 -0.31 9.14
C GLY A 334 18.11 0.71 10.27
N LEU A 335 19.04 1.67 10.36
CA LEU A 335 19.07 2.68 11.43
C LEU A 335 17.84 3.60 11.39
N GLY A 336 17.30 3.88 10.20
CA GLY A 336 16.11 4.70 10.04
C GLY A 336 14.81 3.98 10.41
N SER A 337 14.83 2.71 10.81
CA SER A 337 13.60 1.96 11.09
C SER A 337 13.05 2.22 12.50
N ASN A 338 11.72 2.20 12.64
CA ASN A 338 11.08 2.27 13.95
C ASN A 338 11.41 1.07 14.86
N LEU A 339 11.86 -0.05 14.29
CA LEU A 339 12.34 -1.20 15.04
C LEU A 339 13.73 -0.95 15.64
N ALA A 340 14.61 -0.21 14.95
CA ALA A 340 15.94 0.13 15.47
C ALA A 340 15.87 0.97 16.75
N ASN A 341 14.86 1.84 16.87
CA ASN A 341 14.64 2.67 18.06
C ASN A 341 14.42 1.86 19.34
N TYR A 342 13.81 0.67 19.26
CA TYR A 342 13.65 -0.21 20.42
C TYR A 342 15.00 -0.74 20.95
N PHE A 343 16.00 -0.89 20.07
CA PHE A 343 17.32 -1.38 20.45
C PHE A 343 18.29 -0.27 20.84
N LEU A 344 18.15 0.90 20.22
CA LEU A 344 19.03 2.04 20.46
C LEU A 344 18.62 2.87 21.69
N GLN A 345 17.38 2.72 22.18
CA GLN A 345 16.82 3.49 23.32
C GLN A 345 16.98 5.02 23.19
N THR A 346 17.20 5.52 21.98
CA THR A 346 17.48 6.95 21.72
C THR A 346 16.25 7.83 21.83
N GLY A 347 15.03 7.27 21.86
CA GLY A 347 13.77 8.03 21.93
C GLY A 347 13.42 8.83 20.67
N LEU A 348 14.30 8.89 19.66
CA LEU A 348 14.13 9.71 18.46
C LEU A 348 13.47 8.90 17.32
N LEU A 349 12.19 9.16 17.05
CA LEU A 349 11.55 8.75 15.79
C LEU A 349 12.14 9.60 14.65
N PHE A 350 12.45 9.00 13.49
CA PHE A 350 12.96 9.70 12.29
C PHE A 350 14.42 10.18 12.32
N VAL A 351 15.33 9.37 12.88
CA VAL A 351 16.78 9.68 13.03
C VAL A 351 17.48 10.17 11.74
N ILE A 352 17.05 9.72 10.57
CA ILE A 352 17.75 9.98 9.30
C ILE A 352 17.00 10.94 8.37
N SER A 353 15.71 10.69 8.11
CA SER A 353 14.87 11.54 7.26
C SER A 353 13.39 11.19 7.45
N GLU A 354 12.54 12.20 7.33
CA GLU A 354 11.09 12.04 7.27
C GLU A 354 10.61 11.46 5.93
N THR A 355 11.35 11.73 4.86
CA THR A 355 11.02 11.23 3.51
C THR A 355 11.58 9.83 3.27
N GLU A 356 10.86 8.99 2.54
CA GLU A 356 11.32 7.65 2.17
C GLU A 356 12.58 7.71 1.29
N THR A 357 12.60 8.57 0.27
CA THR A 357 13.77 8.76 -0.58
C THR A 357 14.99 9.22 0.25
N GLY A 358 14.81 10.19 1.14
CA GLY A 358 15.86 10.64 2.05
C GLY A 358 16.34 9.53 3.01
N ARG A 359 15.45 8.65 3.47
CA ARG A 359 15.81 7.51 4.32
C ARG A 359 16.58 6.44 3.58
N VAL A 360 16.15 6.11 2.36
CA VAL A 360 16.83 5.15 1.46
C VAL A 360 18.26 5.61 1.18
N ILE A 361 18.46 6.90 0.88
CA ILE A 361 19.79 7.48 0.67
C ILE A 361 20.56 7.52 1.99
N GLY A 362 19.95 8.00 3.07
CA GLY A 362 20.67 8.13 4.34
C GLY A 362 21.08 6.80 4.98
N GLU A 363 20.33 5.71 4.80
CA GLU A 363 20.75 4.39 5.30
C GLU A 363 21.87 3.75 4.49
N MET A 364 21.89 3.93 3.16
CA MET A 364 22.76 3.16 2.26
C MET A 364 23.68 3.99 1.35
N GLY A 365 23.69 5.32 1.46
CA GLY A 365 24.50 6.22 0.64
C GLY A 365 24.39 5.91 -0.85
N LEU A 366 25.52 5.59 -1.48
CA LEU A 366 25.61 5.24 -2.91
C LEU A 366 24.67 4.10 -3.35
N VAL A 367 24.50 3.05 -2.53
CA VAL A 367 23.58 1.95 -2.87
C VAL A 367 22.12 2.39 -2.71
N GLY A 368 21.86 3.39 -1.87
CA GLY A 368 20.57 4.06 -1.78
C GLY A 368 20.17 4.74 -3.10
N TYR A 369 21.09 5.50 -3.70
CA TYR A 369 20.88 6.09 -5.03
C TYR A 369 20.65 5.02 -6.11
N LEU A 370 21.42 3.92 -6.09
CA LEU A 370 21.18 2.78 -6.98
C LEU A 370 19.79 2.19 -6.77
N SER A 371 19.32 2.05 -5.53
CA SER A 371 17.98 1.57 -5.22
C SER A 371 16.89 2.48 -5.82
N ILE A 372 17.06 3.80 -5.76
CA ILE A 372 16.12 4.77 -6.33
C ILE A 372 16.08 4.63 -7.85
N LEU A 373 17.24 4.52 -8.50
CA LEU A 373 17.33 4.29 -9.94
C LEU A 373 16.62 3.00 -10.36
N LEU A 374 16.86 1.89 -9.63
CA LEU A 374 16.20 0.61 -9.89
C LEU A 374 14.67 0.71 -9.70
N LYS A 375 14.20 1.38 -8.63
CA LYS A 375 12.77 1.67 -8.42
C LYS A 375 12.19 2.43 -9.62
N ALA A 376 12.85 3.51 -10.06
CA ALA A 376 12.41 4.30 -11.20
C ALA A 376 12.29 3.48 -12.50
N LEU A 377 13.25 2.61 -12.79
CA LEU A 377 13.21 1.71 -13.94
C LEU A 377 12.02 0.73 -13.86
N ILE A 378 11.75 0.17 -12.69
CA ILE A 378 10.60 -0.71 -12.46
C ILE A 378 9.28 0.06 -12.66
N PHE A 379 9.20 1.29 -12.15
CA PHE A 379 8.02 2.15 -12.27
C PHE A 379 7.70 2.51 -13.71
N VAL A 380 8.71 2.95 -14.47
CA VAL A 380 8.55 3.27 -15.89
C VAL A 380 8.13 2.04 -16.68
N ASN A 381 8.77 0.88 -16.46
CA ASN A 381 8.41 -0.36 -17.15
C ASN A 381 6.99 -0.84 -16.80
N GLY A 382 6.64 -0.78 -15.51
CA GLY A 382 5.33 -1.15 -14.98
C GLY A 382 4.21 -0.30 -15.55
N MET A 383 4.35 1.03 -15.44
CA MET A 383 3.39 1.99 -15.99
C MET A 383 3.26 1.86 -17.51
N TRP A 384 4.37 1.64 -18.23
CA TRP A 384 4.34 1.39 -19.67
C TRP A 384 3.53 0.14 -20.03
N ARG A 385 3.69 -0.96 -19.28
CA ARG A 385 2.87 -2.18 -19.47
C ARG A 385 1.39 -1.92 -19.15
N ALA A 386 1.11 -1.23 -18.05
CA ALA A 386 -0.25 -0.86 -17.66
C ALA A 386 -0.94 -0.04 -18.74
N TRP A 387 -0.24 0.94 -19.31
CA TRP A 387 -0.72 1.77 -20.40
C TRP A 387 -1.02 0.96 -21.67
N ARG A 388 -0.13 0.04 -22.07
CA ARG A 388 -0.36 -0.84 -23.23
C ARG A 388 -1.57 -1.76 -23.01
N VAL A 389 -1.74 -2.29 -21.80
CA VAL A 389 -2.91 -3.10 -21.43
C VAL A 389 -4.18 -2.26 -21.54
N ALA A 390 -4.19 -1.07 -20.96
CA ALA A 390 -5.34 -0.16 -21.01
C ALA A 390 -5.72 0.20 -22.45
N LYS A 391 -4.74 0.52 -23.31
CA LYS A 391 -4.99 0.86 -24.73
C LYS A 391 -5.64 -0.30 -25.50
N ARG A 392 -5.23 -1.55 -25.24
CA ARG A 392 -5.75 -2.73 -25.94
C ARG A 392 -7.11 -3.19 -25.41
N THR A 393 -7.28 -3.15 -24.09
CA THR A 393 -8.42 -3.76 -23.39
C THR A 393 -9.49 -2.76 -22.96
N GLY A 394 -9.16 -1.47 -22.91
CA GLY A 394 -10.00 -0.42 -22.37
C GLY A 394 -10.09 -0.38 -20.84
N ASN A 395 -9.28 -1.15 -20.12
CA ASN A 395 -9.32 -1.21 -18.64
C ASN A 395 -8.18 -0.43 -18.00
N ALA A 396 -8.54 0.48 -17.10
CA ALA A 396 -7.62 1.37 -16.40
C ALA A 396 -7.08 0.78 -15.08
N PHE A 397 -7.53 -0.40 -14.66
CA PHE A 397 -7.21 -1.00 -13.36
C PHE A 397 -5.70 -1.05 -13.07
N LEU A 398 -4.90 -1.52 -14.05
CA LEU A 398 -3.45 -1.57 -13.87
C LEU A 398 -2.81 -0.19 -13.81
N ILE A 399 -3.37 0.83 -14.47
CA ILE A 399 -2.88 2.20 -14.35
C ILE A 399 -3.07 2.65 -12.90
N LEU A 400 -4.26 2.44 -12.32
CA LEU A 400 -4.54 2.78 -10.93
C LEU A 400 -3.62 2.02 -9.95
N MET A 401 -3.43 0.71 -10.17
CA MET A 401 -2.52 -0.10 -9.36
C MET A 401 -1.09 0.46 -9.39
N TRP A 402 -0.56 0.75 -10.57
CA TRP A 402 0.78 1.32 -10.70
C TRP A 402 0.87 2.75 -10.18
N THR A 403 -0.16 3.59 -10.30
CA THR A 403 -0.13 4.93 -9.71
C THR A 403 0.04 4.85 -8.19
N ILE A 404 -0.72 3.99 -7.51
CA ILE A 404 -0.58 3.79 -6.06
C ILE A 404 0.75 3.14 -5.71
N ALA A 405 1.23 2.17 -6.50
CA ALA A 405 2.48 1.48 -6.22
C ALA A 405 3.68 2.44 -6.34
N ILE A 406 3.66 3.32 -7.35
CA ILE A 406 4.68 4.36 -7.53
C ILE A 406 4.61 5.34 -6.36
N PHE A 407 3.43 5.92 -6.11
CA PHE A 407 3.24 6.87 -5.01
C PHE A 407 3.66 6.27 -3.67
N GLY A 408 3.27 5.03 -3.38
CA GLY A 408 3.55 4.39 -2.11
C GLY A 408 5.02 4.02 -1.93
N LEU A 409 5.67 3.45 -2.95
CA LEU A 409 7.07 3.03 -2.85
C LEU A 409 8.08 4.19 -2.92
N THR A 410 7.63 5.40 -3.31
CA THR A 410 8.44 6.64 -3.24
C THR A 410 8.19 7.45 -1.99
N SER A 411 6.97 7.41 -1.42
CA SER A 411 6.60 8.34 -0.35
C SER A 411 6.29 7.70 0.99
N TRP A 412 5.85 6.45 1.04
CA TRP A 412 5.58 5.79 2.30
C TRP A 412 6.91 5.34 2.92
N PRO A 413 7.05 5.35 4.25
CA PRO A 413 8.28 4.94 4.93
C PRO A 413 8.43 3.40 4.88
N VAL A 414 8.57 2.83 3.68
CA VAL A 414 8.62 1.39 3.42
C VAL A 414 9.88 0.77 4.01
N VAL A 415 11.02 1.47 4.01
CA VAL A 415 12.24 1.00 4.72
C VAL A 415 12.24 1.40 6.20
N GLY A 416 11.30 2.25 6.61
CA GLY A 416 11.31 2.91 7.92
C GLY A 416 10.27 2.45 8.93
N GLN A 417 9.15 1.88 8.50
CA GLN A 417 8.02 1.55 9.39
C GLN A 417 7.44 0.16 9.09
N LEU A 418 7.26 -0.65 10.13
CA LEU A 418 6.79 -2.04 10.03
C LEU A 418 5.53 -2.24 9.17
N THR A 419 4.47 -1.45 9.42
CA THR A 419 3.20 -1.57 8.69
C THR A 419 3.33 -1.09 7.24
N ALA A 420 4.07 0.00 7.00
CA ALA A 420 4.32 0.50 5.65
C ALA A 420 5.16 -0.48 4.82
N ASN A 421 6.16 -1.11 5.43
CA ASN A 421 6.98 -2.16 4.81
C ASN A 421 6.10 -3.33 4.33
N ALA A 422 5.26 -3.87 5.24
CA ALA A 422 4.40 -4.99 4.92
C ALA A 422 3.36 -4.64 3.84
N LEU A 423 2.57 -3.57 4.03
CA LEU A 423 1.50 -3.18 3.12
C LEU A 423 2.05 -2.71 1.76
N GLY A 424 3.14 -1.95 1.74
CA GLY A 424 3.77 -1.46 0.52
C GLY A 424 4.24 -2.59 -0.39
N PHE A 425 4.95 -3.58 0.17
CA PHE A 425 5.43 -4.73 -0.61
C PHE A 425 4.35 -5.76 -0.91
N VAL A 426 3.37 -5.97 -0.03
CA VAL A 426 2.16 -6.77 -0.37
C VAL A 426 1.47 -6.17 -1.60
N PHE A 427 1.25 -4.85 -1.60
CA PHE A 427 0.63 -4.18 -2.73
C PHE A 427 1.49 -4.21 -4.00
N ALA A 428 2.81 -4.03 -3.87
CA ALA A 428 3.74 -4.18 -4.98
C ALA A 428 3.66 -5.59 -5.59
N GLY A 429 3.61 -6.64 -4.76
CA GLY A 429 3.46 -8.02 -5.20
C GLY A 429 2.15 -8.26 -5.96
N ILE A 430 1.04 -7.74 -5.46
CA ILE A 430 -0.26 -7.81 -6.16
C ILE A 430 -0.19 -7.10 -7.51
N THR A 431 0.39 -5.91 -7.55
CA THR A 431 0.50 -5.08 -8.76
C THR A 431 1.36 -5.76 -9.82
N LEU A 432 2.50 -6.33 -9.43
CA LEU A 432 3.39 -7.09 -10.32
C LEU A 432 2.70 -8.36 -10.83
N ALA A 433 2.02 -9.11 -9.96
CA ALA A 433 1.28 -10.32 -10.33
C ALA A 433 0.17 -10.02 -11.34
N ALA A 434 -0.64 -8.98 -11.08
CA ALA A 434 -1.69 -8.53 -11.97
C ALA A 434 -1.14 -8.09 -13.34
N THR A 435 0.01 -7.41 -13.34
CA THR A 435 0.70 -6.99 -14.58
C THR A 435 1.21 -8.19 -15.38
N ARG A 436 1.78 -9.20 -14.72
CA ARG A 436 2.23 -10.46 -15.36
C ARG A 436 1.06 -11.16 -16.03
N GLN A 437 -0.03 -11.39 -15.31
CA GLN A 437 -1.20 -12.10 -15.85
C GLN A 437 -1.84 -11.36 -17.03
N ALA A 438 -1.98 -10.03 -16.92
CA ALA A 438 -2.49 -9.23 -18.03
C ALA A 438 -1.57 -9.26 -19.25
N SER A 439 -0.25 -9.25 -19.04
CA SER A 439 0.73 -9.30 -20.13
C SER A 439 0.71 -10.68 -20.82
N GLN A 440 0.70 -11.78 -20.07
CA GLN A 440 0.66 -13.14 -20.63
C GLN A 440 -0.54 -13.32 -21.58
N ARG A 441 -1.73 -12.86 -21.15
CA ARG A 441 -2.96 -12.95 -21.96
C ARG A 441 -2.95 -12.06 -23.20
N LEU A 442 -2.17 -10.97 -23.22
CA LEU A 442 -2.08 -10.07 -24.37
C LEU A 442 -1.11 -10.53 -25.46
N TYR A 443 -0.09 -11.31 -25.10
CA TYR A 443 0.93 -11.80 -26.05
C TYR A 443 0.73 -13.25 -26.44
N HIS A 444 0.01 -14.02 -25.63
CA HIS A 444 -0.40 -15.39 -25.92
C HIS A 444 -1.90 -15.53 -25.69
N PRO A 445 -2.75 -14.98 -26.57
CA PRO A 445 -4.17 -15.29 -26.56
C PRO A 445 -4.31 -16.77 -26.94
N GLY A 446 -4.63 -17.61 -25.96
CA GLY A 446 -4.91 -19.02 -26.18
C GLY A 446 -6.12 -19.25 -27.06
#